data_AF-A0A223MWM0-F1
#
_entry.id   AF-A0A223MWM0-F1
#
_cell.length_a   1.000
_cell.length_b   1.000
_cell.length_c   1.000
_cell.angle_alpha   90.00
_cell.angle_beta   90.00
_cell.angle_gamma   90.00
#
_symmetry.space_group_name_H-M   'P 1'
#
loop_
_entity.id
_entity.type
_entity.pdbx_description
1 polymer ?
#
loop_
_entity_poly.entity_id
_entity_poly.type
_entity_poly.pdbx_seq_one_letter_code
_entity_poly.pdbx_strand_id
1 'polypeptide(L)'
;MDQKDIIDLIEYIKVNFNRQMIASEQIANGQVIQSIDELRLWMEELSSEVNDPLSLFTDHSHPSEYIDKILSIAKDLSLNFSSKQNKIKARTLIRKCQKLMNEQEQSDSNILKEFSDKLDRKTGQHEKHLERIKSDAINDIRSETSELKEQLQDELKRLFEDRYSDFRSSVNSQRNEIRKNSDELVNQLHNEFRAKIDDLNDRFDITVGERIEHFERRFSQLQTRNTEITTSITNIESSISEAISESKDSILKDVYKLQDEAQLLKIEISNASKQLTRELKIAEEKAKEKIVEAINEEIAQYKKVKELLNIQVTRATDIVGTLSKKAMAHEHIIQANREFKTFLVHQILGVIFLLGAVAMSIAIFSNSLGINVPWLSWLVSVPTQTVIDPTTEKIIATTNLLASEEAGSLWFFKRISILILLTAPGIYFLKEAAVHRSKENVYRQRGVQLAAIAPYLNELEPCERQGIKKDLVKTFFSFHDGKADTKNVPDFLRDLKETMKIVRSIDKLDPHNRVRKVKRSTEES
;
A
#
# COMPACT_ATOMS: atom_id res chain seq x y z
N MET A 1 47.04 -74.08 -11.48
CA MET A 1 47.71 -75.39 -11.56
C MET A 1 47.12 -76.10 -12.77
N ASP A 2 47.92 -76.52 -13.74
CA ASP A 2 47.37 -77.19 -14.92
C ASP A 2 47.06 -78.65 -14.57
N GLN A 3 46.07 -79.25 -15.22
CA GLN A 3 45.55 -80.58 -14.85
C GLN A 3 46.66 -81.65 -14.79
N LYS A 4 47.68 -81.48 -15.62
CA LYS A 4 48.88 -82.31 -15.70
C LYS A 4 49.72 -82.30 -14.42
N ASP A 5 49.86 -81.15 -13.76
CA ASP A 5 50.68 -81.03 -12.54
C ASP A 5 50.04 -81.78 -11.35
N ILE A 6 48.70 -81.88 -11.34
CA ILE A 6 47.95 -82.62 -10.32
C ILE A 6 48.14 -84.13 -10.53
N ILE A 7 48.02 -84.58 -11.78
CA ILE A 7 48.19 -85.99 -12.16
C ILE A 7 49.63 -86.46 -11.86
N ASP A 8 50.64 -85.67 -12.22
CA ASP A 8 52.04 -85.99 -11.96
C ASP A 8 52.34 -86.06 -10.44
N LEU A 9 51.67 -85.24 -9.62
CA LEU A 9 51.78 -85.28 -8.17
C LEU A 9 51.12 -86.53 -7.59
N ILE A 10 49.94 -86.90 -8.08
CA ILE A 10 49.21 -88.10 -7.66
C ILE A 10 50.01 -89.36 -8.02
N GLU A 11 50.56 -89.46 -9.23
CA GLU A 11 51.42 -90.59 -9.63
C GLU A 11 52.68 -90.66 -8.77
N TYR A 12 53.33 -89.52 -8.50
CA TYR A 12 54.52 -89.48 -7.65
C TYR A 12 54.25 -89.97 -6.22
N ILE A 13 53.09 -89.60 -5.66
CA ILE A 13 52.64 -90.06 -4.34
C ILE A 13 52.34 -91.56 -4.39
N LYS A 14 51.59 -92.03 -5.40
CA LYS A 14 51.22 -93.44 -5.58
C LYS A 14 52.46 -94.36 -5.67
N VAL A 15 53.46 -93.97 -6.46
CA VAL A 15 54.72 -94.73 -6.63
C VAL A 15 55.56 -94.74 -5.35
N ASN A 16 55.67 -93.61 -4.64
CA ASN A 16 56.41 -93.57 -3.37
C ASN A 16 55.68 -94.31 -2.25
N PHE A 17 54.35 -94.23 -2.20
CA PHE A 17 53.53 -94.88 -1.18
C PHE A 17 53.59 -96.40 -1.31
N ASN A 18 53.46 -96.94 -2.54
CA ASN A 18 53.62 -98.39 -2.78
C ASN A 18 55.02 -98.91 -2.41
N ARG A 19 56.08 -98.12 -2.65
CA ARG A 19 57.44 -98.49 -2.21
C ARG A 19 57.61 -98.48 -0.69
N GLN A 20 56.87 -97.64 0.04
CA GLN A 20 56.94 -97.60 1.49
C GLN A 20 56.06 -98.63 2.17
N MET A 21 54.91 -98.98 1.56
CA MET A 21 54.02 -100.02 2.07
C MET A 21 54.72 -101.38 2.14
N ILE A 22 55.44 -101.75 1.07
CA ILE A 22 56.24 -103.00 1.00
C ILE A 22 57.35 -103.02 2.07
N ALA A 23 57.86 -101.84 2.48
CA ALA A 23 58.90 -101.75 3.51
C ALA A 23 58.33 -101.70 4.95
N SER A 24 57.10 -101.21 5.15
CA SER A 24 56.47 -101.10 6.47
C SER A 24 55.70 -102.35 6.90
N GLU A 25 55.23 -103.16 5.96
CA GLU A 25 54.54 -104.44 6.24
C GLU A 25 55.43 -105.44 7.01
N GLN A 26 56.75 -105.26 6.96
CA GLN A 26 57.69 -106.10 7.72
C GLN A 26 57.97 -105.61 9.16
N ILE A 27 57.56 -104.41 9.59
CA ILE A 27 58.00 -103.83 10.89
C ILE A 27 56.90 -103.09 11.70
N ALA A 28 55.67 -102.89 11.22
CA ALA A 28 54.74 -101.93 11.87
C ALA A 28 53.62 -102.53 12.77
N ASN A 29 53.33 -101.84 13.89
CA ASN A 29 52.16 -102.05 14.76
C ASN A 29 50.84 -101.59 14.08
N GLY A 30 49.73 -102.24 14.45
CA GLY A 30 48.42 -102.17 13.76
C GLY A 30 47.77 -100.79 13.56
N GLN A 31 48.12 -99.75 14.34
CA GLN A 31 47.58 -98.39 14.12
C GLN A 31 48.14 -97.70 12.87
N VAL A 32 49.38 -98.00 12.49
CA VAL A 32 49.99 -97.42 11.27
C VAL A 32 49.39 -98.08 10.02
N ILE A 33 49.01 -99.36 10.13
CA ILE A 33 48.36 -100.11 9.05
C ILE A 33 46.97 -99.53 8.76
N GLN A 34 46.19 -99.19 9.80
CA GLN A 34 44.85 -98.61 9.62
C GLN A 34 44.88 -97.25 8.91
N SER A 35 45.79 -96.33 9.28
CA SER A 35 45.92 -95.05 8.58
C SER A 35 46.50 -95.19 7.16
N ILE A 36 47.30 -96.24 6.90
CA ILE A 36 47.80 -96.55 5.55
C ILE A 36 46.69 -97.14 4.68
N ASP A 37 45.82 -97.99 5.25
CA ASP A 37 44.67 -98.57 4.55
C ASP A 37 43.59 -97.53 4.26
N GLU A 38 43.33 -96.59 5.16
CA GLU A 38 42.44 -95.44 4.90
C GLU A 38 42.98 -94.55 3.77
N LEU A 39 44.30 -94.30 3.76
CA LEU A 39 44.95 -93.57 2.67
C LEU A 39 44.93 -94.35 1.35
N ARG A 40 45.10 -95.67 1.41
CA ARG A 40 45.03 -96.54 0.24
C ARG A 40 43.63 -96.59 -0.35
N LEU A 41 42.61 -96.79 0.48
CA LEU A 41 41.20 -96.74 0.09
C LEU A 41 40.86 -95.39 -0.53
N TRP A 42 41.30 -94.28 0.08
CA TRP A 42 41.07 -92.95 -0.45
C TRP A 42 41.83 -92.70 -1.77
N MET A 43 43.05 -93.22 -1.92
CA MET A 43 43.81 -93.14 -3.18
C MET A 43 43.25 -94.07 -4.28
N GLU A 44 42.68 -95.22 -3.92
CA GLU A 44 41.97 -96.12 -4.85
C GLU A 44 40.64 -95.48 -5.30
N GLU A 45 39.93 -94.81 -4.39
CA GLU A 45 38.71 -94.04 -4.68
C GLU A 45 39.01 -92.86 -5.63
N LEU A 46 40.02 -92.04 -5.32
CA LEU A 46 40.53 -91.00 -6.22
C LEU A 46 41.00 -91.56 -7.57
N SER A 47 41.69 -92.71 -7.57
CA SER A 47 42.14 -93.35 -8.82
C SER A 47 40.99 -93.91 -9.65
N SER A 48 39.84 -94.20 -9.03
CA SER A 48 38.63 -94.65 -9.72
C SER A 48 37.84 -93.48 -10.32
N GLU A 49 37.83 -92.33 -9.64
CA GLU A 49 37.20 -91.08 -10.10
C GLU A 49 38.00 -90.37 -11.21
N VAL A 50 39.33 -90.54 -11.23
CA VAL A 50 40.22 -89.93 -12.25
C VAL A 50 40.09 -90.55 -13.65
N ASN A 51 39.32 -91.64 -13.83
CA ASN A 51 39.08 -92.23 -15.16
C ASN A 51 38.23 -91.34 -16.09
N ASP A 52 37.53 -90.33 -15.56
CA ASP A 52 36.96 -89.24 -16.36
C ASP A 52 37.38 -87.87 -15.79
N PRO A 53 38.45 -87.26 -16.32
CA PRO A 53 39.06 -86.07 -15.74
C PRO A 53 38.15 -84.82 -15.72
N LEU A 54 37.04 -84.83 -16.45
CA LEU A 54 36.06 -83.72 -16.46
C LEU A 54 35.01 -83.81 -15.34
N SER A 55 34.75 -85.00 -14.79
CA SER A 55 33.71 -85.20 -13.76
C SER A 55 34.10 -84.64 -12.38
N LEU A 56 35.41 -84.48 -12.12
CA LEU A 56 35.98 -83.99 -10.87
C LEU A 56 35.83 -82.47 -10.63
N PHE A 57 35.43 -81.69 -11.63
CA PHE A 57 35.33 -80.22 -11.53
C PHE A 57 33.90 -79.67 -11.59
N THR A 58 32.89 -80.52 -11.80
CA THR A 58 31.48 -80.08 -11.88
C THR A 58 30.71 -80.19 -10.57
N ASP A 59 31.22 -80.96 -9.60
CA ASP A 59 30.65 -81.01 -8.24
C ASP A 59 31.47 -80.09 -7.31
N HIS A 60 30.78 -79.17 -6.62
CA HIS A 60 31.30 -77.97 -5.92
C HIS A 60 32.25 -78.22 -4.73
N SER A 61 33.30 -79.01 -4.91
CA SER A 61 34.42 -79.11 -3.98
C SER A 61 35.55 -78.26 -4.53
N HIS A 62 35.78 -77.11 -3.90
CA HIS A 62 36.82 -76.17 -4.33
C HIS A 62 38.19 -76.88 -4.35
N PRO A 63 39.07 -76.62 -5.33
CA PRO A 63 40.43 -77.16 -5.34
C PRO A 63 41.20 -76.91 -4.04
N SER A 64 40.87 -75.83 -3.32
CA SER A 64 41.41 -75.53 -1.99
C SER A 64 41.03 -76.57 -0.94
N GLU A 65 39.84 -77.14 -1.00
CA GLU A 65 39.33 -78.13 -0.05
C GLU A 65 40.08 -79.47 -0.20
N TYR A 66 40.40 -79.86 -1.43
CA TYR A 66 41.28 -81.00 -1.72
C TYR A 66 42.72 -80.77 -1.24
N ILE A 67 43.27 -79.58 -1.48
CA ILE A 67 44.62 -79.24 -1.03
C ILE A 67 44.68 -79.21 0.50
N ASP A 68 43.68 -78.66 1.18
CA ASP A 68 43.57 -78.63 2.64
C ASP A 68 43.50 -80.04 3.24
N LYS A 69 42.72 -80.93 2.61
CA LYS A 69 42.62 -82.34 3.01
C LYS A 69 43.93 -83.10 2.80
N ILE A 70 44.63 -82.87 1.69
CA ILE A 70 45.97 -83.42 1.45
C ILE A 70 46.98 -82.87 2.47
N LEU A 71 46.87 -81.58 2.83
CA LEU A 71 47.72 -80.94 3.82
C LEU A 71 47.50 -81.49 5.24
N SER A 72 46.26 -81.79 5.61
CA SER A 72 45.95 -82.41 6.92
C SER A 72 46.52 -83.83 6.98
N ILE A 73 46.29 -84.64 5.95
CA ILE A 73 46.82 -86.01 5.86
C ILE A 73 48.35 -86.01 5.87
N ALA A 74 49.00 -85.11 5.12
CA ALA A 74 50.45 -84.99 5.09
C ALA A 74 51.04 -84.55 6.45
N LYS A 75 50.33 -83.71 7.21
CA LYS A 75 50.71 -83.31 8.58
C LYS A 75 50.62 -84.49 9.54
N ASP A 76 49.53 -85.26 9.49
CA ASP A 76 49.33 -86.44 10.35
C ASP A 76 50.36 -87.53 10.07
N LEU A 77 50.64 -87.81 8.79
CA LEU A 77 51.72 -88.70 8.38
C LEU A 77 53.10 -88.22 8.86
N SER A 78 53.39 -86.92 8.79
CA SER A 78 54.65 -86.36 9.31
C SER A 78 54.81 -86.55 10.82
N LEU A 79 53.73 -86.65 11.59
CA LEU A 79 53.79 -86.86 13.03
C LEU A 79 54.05 -88.34 13.36
N ASN A 80 53.39 -89.25 12.64
CA ASN A 80 53.34 -90.67 12.95
C ASN A 80 54.50 -91.51 12.38
N PHE A 81 55.27 -91.02 11.40
CA PHE A 81 56.42 -91.77 10.89
C PHE A 81 57.59 -91.83 11.90
N SER A 82 58.01 -93.06 12.24
CA SER A 82 59.19 -93.33 13.07
C SER A 82 60.52 -93.13 12.31
N SER A 83 60.51 -93.30 10.99
CA SER A 83 61.68 -93.08 10.11
C SER A 83 61.90 -91.59 9.80
N LYS A 84 63.12 -91.11 10.06
CA LYS A 84 63.57 -89.73 9.77
C LYS A 84 63.43 -89.36 8.29
N GLN A 85 63.58 -90.32 7.38
CA GLN A 85 63.51 -90.10 5.93
C GLN A 85 62.06 -89.81 5.47
N ASN A 86 61.07 -90.44 6.09
CA ASN A 86 59.65 -90.25 5.75
C ASN A 86 59.13 -88.91 6.27
N LYS A 87 59.59 -88.47 7.45
CA LYS A 87 59.32 -87.13 7.98
C LYS A 87 59.82 -86.01 7.06
N ILE A 88 60.99 -86.19 6.43
CA ILE A 88 61.53 -85.20 5.48
C ILE A 88 60.65 -85.13 4.23
N LYS A 89 60.23 -86.27 3.67
CA LYS A 89 59.35 -86.29 2.49
C LYS A 89 57.99 -85.64 2.76
N ALA A 90 57.36 -85.94 3.90
CA ALA A 90 56.09 -85.34 4.29
C ALA A 90 56.20 -83.81 4.44
N ARG A 91 57.28 -83.31 5.06
CA ARG A 91 57.54 -81.86 5.16
C ARG A 91 57.77 -81.20 3.80
N THR A 92 58.43 -81.87 2.86
CA THR A 92 58.61 -81.35 1.50
C THR A 92 57.27 -81.25 0.77
N LEU A 93 56.38 -82.23 0.96
CA LEU A 93 55.05 -82.24 0.37
C LEU A 93 54.17 -81.12 0.94
N ILE A 94 54.18 -80.94 2.27
CA ILE A 94 53.50 -79.81 2.95
C ILE A 94 53.96 -78.47 2.36
N ARG A 95 55.26 -78.26 2.18
CA ARG A 95 55.79 -77.02 1.58
C ARG A 95 55.33 -76.82 0.13
N LYS A 96 55.26 -77.90 -0.65
CA LYS A 96 54.78 -77.82 -2.04
C LYS A 96 53.29 -77.48 -2.09
N CYS A 97 52.47 -78.09 -1.24
CA CYS A 97 51.04 -77.77 -1.11
C CYS A 97 50.83 -76.31 -0.67
N GLN A 98 51.58 -75.84 0.33
CA GLN A 98 51.49 -74.43 0.78
C GLN A 98 51.87 -73.43 -0.31
N LYS A 99 52.92 -73.73 -1.09
CA LYS A 99 53.32 -72.89 -2.23
C LYS A 99 52.22 -72.82 -3.29
N LEU A 100 51.58 -73.94 -3.59
CA LEU A 100 50.47 -74.02 -4.55
C LEU A 100 49.22 -73.29 -4.06
N MET A 101 48.88 -73.36 -2.77
CA MET A 101 47.78 -72.57 -2.19
C MET A 101 48.03 -71.08 -2.35
N ASN A 102 49.23 -70.61 -2.00
CA ASN A 102 49.56 -69.19 -2.11
C ASN A 102 49.55 -68.70 -3.58
N GLU A 103 49.98 -69.54 -4.53
CA GLU A 103 49.93 -69.23 -5.96
C GLU A 103 48.48 -69.19 -6.50
N GLN A 104 47.62 -70.07 -6.01
CA GLN A 104 46.19 -70.08 -6.34
C GLN A 104 45.48 -68.83 -5.78
N GLU A 105 45.70 -68.51 -4.50
CA GLU A 105 45.11 -67.32 -3.86
C GLU A 105 45.54 -66.02 -4.56
N GLN A 106 46.80 -65.94 -4.98
CA GLN A 106 47.32 -64.80 -5.75
C GLN A 106 46.71 -64.72 -7.15
N SER A 107 46.46 -65.85 -7.81
CA SER A 107 45.77 -65.91 -9.10
C SER A 107 44.32 -65.44 -8.98
N ASP A 108 43.59 -65.94 -7.99
CA ASP A 108 42.18 -65.58 -7.76
C ASP A 108 42.04 -64.10 -7.39
N SER A 109 42.97 -63.57 -6.57
CA SER A 109 43.04 -62.14 -6.26
C SER A 109 43.27 -61.28 -7.51
N ASN A 110 44.14 -61.70 -8.41
CA ASN A 110 44.40 -60.98 -9.67
C ASN A 110 43.18 -60.99 -10.59
N ILE A 111 42.47 -62.12 -10.71
CA ILE A 111 41.25 -62.24 -11.52
C ILE A 111 40.13 -61.34 -10.94
N LEU A 112 39.93 -61.37 -9.62
CA LEU A 112 38.96 -60.52 -8.94
C LEU A 112 39.26 -59.03 -9.13
N LYS A 113 40.54 -58.65 -9.07
CA LYS A 113 40.98 -57.27 -9.31
C LYS A 113 40.71 -56.83 -10.74
N GLU A 114 41.03 -57.66 -11.74
CA GLU A 114 40.75 -57.35 -13.14
C GLU A 114 39.24 -57.22 -13.40
N PHE A 115 38.42 -58.07 -12.77
CA PHE A 115 36.97 -58.00 -12.90
C PHE A 115 36.40 -56.73 -12.24
N SER A 116 36.90 -56.36 -11.06
CA SER A 116 36.57 -55.10 -10.38
C SER A 116 36.93 -53.89 -11.25
N ASP A 117 38.14 -53.85 -11.80
CA ASP A 117 38.59 -52.75 -12.66
C ASP A 117 37.73 -52.62 -13.94
N LYS A 118 37.28 -53.75 -14.50
CA LYS A 118 36.35 -53.74 -15.66
C LYS A 118 34.97 -53.25 -15.28
N LEU A 119 34.45 -53.62 -14.11
CA LEU A 119 33.18 -53.14 -13.59
C LEU A 119 33.22 -51.64 -13.32
N ASP A 120 34.29 -51.13 -12.71
CA ASP A 120 34.45 -49.71 -12.42
C ASP A 120 34.52 -48.89 -13.71
N ARG A 121 35.27 -49.37 -14.71
CA ARG A 121 35.34 -48.71 -16.03
C ARG A 121 33.98 -48.65 -16.73
N LYS A 122 33.21 -49.74 -16.71
CA LYS A 122 31.85 -49.76 -17.30
C LYS A 122 30.90 -48.85 -16.53
N THR A 123 30.94 -48.89 -15.21
CA THR A 123 30.09 -48.06 -14.35
C THR A 123 30.37 -46.57 -14.59
N GLY A 124 31.64 -46.17 -14.65
CA GLY A 124 32.02 -44.79 -14.96
C GLY A 124 31.67 -44.34 -16.39
N GLN A 125 31.64 -45.25 -17.37
CA GLN A 125 31.16 -44.93 -18.72
C GLN A 125 29.65 -44.71 -18.76
N HIS A 126 28.87 -45.54 -18.05
CA HIS A 126 27.43 -45.38 -17.94
C HIS A 126 27.05 -44.09 -17.20
N GLU A 127 27.75 -43.74 -16.12
CA GLU A 127 27.55 -42.49 -15.39
C GLU A 127 27.81 -41.26 -16.28
N LYS A 128 28.90 -41.26 -17.07
CA LYS A 128 29.18 -40.19 -18.03
C LYS A 128 28.17 -40.09 -19.17
N HIS A 129 27.51 -41.19 -19.54
CA HIS A 129 26.45 -41.15 -20.55
C HIS A 129 25.14 -40.62 -19.94
N LEU A 130 24.82 -41.03 -18.71
CA LEU A 130 23.67 -40.55 -17.96
C LEU A 130 23.74 -39.03 -17.72
N GLU A 131 24.90 -38.51 -17.32
CA GLU A 131 25.07 -37.07 -17.10
C GLU A 131 24.96 -36.26 -18.41
N ARG A 132 25.36 -36.83 -19.56
CA ARG A 132 25.13 -36.19 -20.86
C ARG A 132 23.64 -36.14 -21.21
N ILE A 133 22.93 -37.25 -21.10
CA ILE A 133 21.48 -37.31 -21.34
C ILE A 133 20.74 -36.35 -20.42
N LYS A 134 21.11 -36.29 -19.14
CA LYS A 134 20.52 -35.37 -18.17
C LYS A 134 20.79 -33.91 -18.53
N SER A 135 22.02 -33.57 -18.93
CA SER A 135 22.36 -32.22 -19.37
C SER A 135 21.57 -31.80 -20.61
N ASP A 136 21.44 -32.69 -21.60
CA ASP A 136 20.71 -32.42 -22.83
C ASP A 136 19.21 -32.23 -22.53
N ALA A 137 18.61 -33.12 -21.74
CA ALA A 137 17.21 -32.99 -21.31
C ALA A 137 16.94 -31.70 -20.50
N ILE A 138 17.87 -31.29 -19.63
CA ILE A 138 17.76 -30.03 -18.88
C ILE A 138 17.80 -28.83 -19.84
N ASN A 139 18.65 -28.88 -20.86
CA ASN A 139 18.76 -27.79 -21.84
C ASN A 139 17.49 -27.69 -22.69
N ASP A 140 16.95 -28.81 -23.16
CA ASP A 140 15.72 -28.87 -23.95
C ASP A 140 14.51 -28.34 -23.16
N ILE A 141 14.35 -28.80 -21.91
CA ILE A 141 13.30 -28.29 -20.99
C ILE A 141 13.46 -26.78 -20.79
N ARG A 142 14.70 -26.29 -20.67
CA ARG A 142 14.96 -24.86 -20.47
C ARG A 142 14.62 -24.03 -21.70
N SER A 143 14.90 -24.51 -22.91
CA SER A 143 14.50 -23.82 -24.15
C SER A 143 12.98 -23.81 -24.31
N GLU A 144 12.31 -24.94 -24.14
CA GLU A 144 10.84 -25.02 -24.25
C GLU A 144 10.15 -24.13 -23.21
N THR A 145 10.65 -24.12 -21.97
CA THR A 145 10.13 -23.24 -20.91
C THR A 145 10.32 -21.77 -21.25
N SER A 146 11.44 -21.41 -21.91
CA SER A 146 11.70 -20.03 -22.35
C SER A 146 10.75 -19.61 -23.47
N GLU A 147 10.55 -20.46 -24.48
CA GLU A 147 9.64 -20.22 -25.59
C GLU A 147 8.19 -20.09 -25.10
N LEU A 148 7.74 -21.00 -24.24
CA LEU A 148 6.39 -20.95 -23.66
C LEU A 148 6.18 -19.67 -22.84
N LYS A 149 7.20 -19.24 -22.09
CA LYS A 149 7.15 -18.00 -21.31
C LYS A 149 7.03 -16.78 -22.22
N GLU A 150 7.76 -16.74 -23.32
CA GLU A 150 7.69 -15.64 -24.29
C GLU A 150 6.32 -15.59 -24.98
N GLN A 151 5.80 -16.73 -25.43
CA GLN A 151 4.46 -16.83 -26.02
C GLN A 151 3.36 -16.39 -25.04
N LEU A 152 3.41 -16.85 -23.79
CA LEU A 152 2.45 -16.47 -22.76
C LEU A 152 2.54 -14.96 -22.45
N GLN A 153 3.75 -14.40 -22.42
CA GLN A 153 3.95 -12.97 -22.18
C GLN A 153 3.37 -12.13 -23.31
N ASP A 154 3.55 -12.54 -24.57
CA ASP A 154 3.01 -11.86 -25.74
C ASP A 154 1.49 -11.96 -25.84
N GLU A 155 0.91 -13.12 -25.54
CA GLU A 155 -0.54 -13.31 -25.51
C GLU A 155 -1.18 -12.46 -24.40
N LEU A 156 -0.58 -12.47 -23.20
CA LEU A 156 -1.08 -11.69 -22.07
C LEU A 156 -0.96 -10.19 -22.33
N LYS A 157 0.10 -9.76 -23.02
CA LYS A 157 0.27 -8.36 -23.47
C LYS A 157 -0.81 -7.96 -24.47
N ARG A 158 -1.08 -8.80 -25.49
CA ARG A 158 -2.15 -8.56 -26.47
C ARG A 158 -3.53 -8.46 -25.82
N LEU A 159 -3.88 -9.43 -24.97
CA LEU A 159 -5.15 -9.42 -24.24
C LEU A 159 -5.31 -8.18 -23.36
N PHE A 160 -4.21 -7.71 -22.75
CA PHE A 160 -4.24 -6.51 -21.93
C PHE A 160 -4.39 -5.24 -22.77
N GLU A 161 -3.67 -5.13 -23.89
CA GLU A 161 -3.78 -3.99 -24.83
C GLU A 161 -5.19 -3.88 -25.43
N ASP A 162 -5.78 -5.01 -25.85
CA ASP A 162 -7.14 -5.04 -26.41
C ASP A 162 -8.18 -4.62 -25.35
N ARG A 163 -8.16 -5.25 -24.17
CA ARG A 163 -9.09 -4.88 -23.08
C ARG A 163 -8.89 -3.45 -22.61
N TYR A 164 -7.65 -2.97 -22.58
CA TYR A 164 -7.36 -1.59 -22.20
C TYR A 164 -7.89 -0.60 -23.24
N SER A 165 -7.79 -0.93 -24.54
CA SER A 165 -8.37 -0.15 -25.63
C SER A 165 -9.90 -0.07 -25.54
N ASP A 166 -10.56 -1.20 -25.31
CA ASP A 166 -12.02 -1.28 -25.13
C ASP A 166 -12.49 -0.51 -23.89
N PHE A 167 -11.77 -0.67 -22.78
CA PHE A 167 -12.04 0.10 -21.57
C PHE A 167 -11.90 1.60 -21.82
N ARG A 168 -10.83 2.02 -22.51
CA ARG A 168 -10.58 3.43 -22.84
C ARG A 168 -11.66 4.00 -23.76
N SER A 169 -12.13 3.23 -24.74
CA SER A 169 -13.21 3.67 -25.64
C SER A 169 -14.55 3.81 -24.89
N SER A 170 -14.87 2.87 -23.98
CA SER A 170 -16.04 2.93 -23.10
C SER A 170 -16.00 4.15 -22.17
N VAL A 171 -14.87 4.40 -21.51
CA VAL A 171 -14.68 5.57 -20.64
C VAL A 171 -14.81 6.89 -21.43
N ASN A 172 -14.26 6.97 -22.64
CA ASN A 172 -14.39 8.16 -23.48
C ASN A 172 -15.84 8.38 -23.94
N SER A 173 -16.58 7.31 -24.24
CA SER A 173 -18.00 7.38 -24.58
C SER A 173 -18.82 7.93 -23.40
N GLN A 174 -18.64 7.37 -22.19
CA GLN A 174 -19.31 7.85 -20.99
C GLN A 174 -18.93 9.30 -20.65
N ARG A 175 -17.66 9.67 -20.82
CA ARG A 175 -17.20 11.05 -20.62
C ARG A 175 -17.89 12.04 -21.56
N ASN A 176 -18.08 11.66 -22.82
CA ASN A 176 -18.77 12.50 -23.81
C ASN A 176 -20.26 12.64 -23.49
N GLU A 177 -20.90 11.57 -23.01
CA GLU A 177 -22.29 11.60 -22.56
C GLU A 177 -22.48 12.49 -21.33
N ILE A 178 -21.62 12.34 -20.31
CA ILE A 178 -21.62 13.22 -19.12
C ILE A 178 -21.41 14.68 -19.52
N ARG A 179 -20.49 14.95 -20.45
CA ARG A 179 -20.23 16.31 -20.93
C ARG A 179 -21.47 16.88 -21.62
N LYS A 180 -22.12 16.12 -22.51
CA LYS A 180 -23.36 16.53 -23.19
C LYS A 180 -24.47 16.85 -22.19
N ASN A 181 -24.70 15.96 -21.21
CA ASN A 181 -25.72 16.17 -20.18
C ASN A 181 -25.40 17.37 -19.27
N SER A 182 -24.11 17.56 -18.96
CA SER A 182 -23.64 18.74 -18.20
C SER A 182 -23.88 20.03 -18.98
N ASP A 183 -23.54 20.07 -20.27
CA ASP A 183 -23.74 21.25 -21.12
C ASP A 183 -25.24 21.56 -21.26
N GLU A 184 -26.09 20.54 -21.38
CA GLU A 184 -27.55 20.69 -21.40
C GLU A 184 -28.09 21.26 -20.08
N LEU A 185 -27.65 20.74 -18.93
CA LEU A 185 -28.04 21.25 -17.61
C LEU A 185 -27.58 22.69 -17.39
N VAL A 186 -26.35 23.03 -17.81
CA VAL A 186 -25.82 24.40 -17.72
C VAL A 186 -26.64 25.35 -18.57
N ASN A 187 -27.03 24.95 -19.78
CA ASN A 187 -27.87 25.77 -20.65
C ASN A 187 -29.28 25.96 -20.08
N GLN A 188 -29.90 24.91 -19.52
CA GLN A 188 -31.19 25.01 -18.84
C GLN A 188 -31.12 25.98 -17.66
N LEU A 189 -30.10 25.82 -16.81
CA LEU A 189 -29.89 26.67 -15.64
C LEU A 189 -29.63 28.13 -16.06
N HIS A 190 -28.84 28.35 -17.10
CA HIS A 190 -28.57 29.69 -17.63
C HIS A 190 -29.84 30.37 -18.15
N ASN A 191 -30.69 29.62 -18.88
CA ASN A 191 -31.96 30.13 -19.37
C ASN A 191 -32.94 30.47 -18.22
N GLU A 192 -33.03 29.62 -17.20
CA GLU A 192 -33.84 29.91 -16.00
C GLU A 192 -33.34 31.14 -15.23
N PHE A 193 -32.02 31.28 -15.06
CA PHE A 193 -31.44 32.46 -14.42
C PHE A 193 -31.71 33.73 -15.22
N ARG A 194 -31.58 33.66 -16.55
CA ARG A 194 -31.88 34.80 -17.42
C ARG A 194 -33.34 35.23 -17.32
N ALA A 195 -34.27 34.27 -17.39
CA ALA A 195 -35.70 34.56 -17.22
C ALA A 195 -36.02 35.21 -15.85
N LYS A 196 -35.34 34.78 -14.77
CA LYS A 196 -35.49 35.41 -13.45
C LYS A 196 -34.89 36.81 -13.36
N ILE A 197 -33.78 37.06 -14.05
CA ILE A 197 -33.18 38.40 -14.14
C ILE A 197 -34.12 39.33 -14.91
N ASP A 198 -34.71 38.85 -16.01
CA ASP A 198 -35.68 39.62 -16.81
C ASP A 198 -36.94 39.94 -15.98
N ASP A 199 -37.53 38.97 -15.27
CA ASP A 199 -38.67 39.21 -14.34
C ASP A 199 -38.31 40.22 -13.22
N LEU A 200 -37.08 40.15 -12.69
CA LEU A 200 -36.64 41.09 -11.65
C LEU A 200 -36.48 42.51 -12.20
N ASN A 201 -35.94 42.65 -13.41
CA ASN A 201 -35.81 43.95 -14.08
C ASN A 201 -37.19 44.55 -14.39
N ASP A 202 -38.12 43.75 -14.91
CA ASP A 202 -39.50 44.20 -15.16
C ASP A 202 -40.18 44.71 -13.88
N ARG A 203 -40.05 43.96 -12.77
CA ARG A 203 -40.56 44.40 -11.46
C ARG A 203 -39.89 45.67 -10.96
N PHE A 204 -38.58 45.79 -11.19
CA PHE A 204 -37.82 46.97 -10.80
C PHE A 204 -38.30 48.19 -11.57
N ASP A 205 -38.46 48.09 -12.89
CA ASP A 205 -38.94 49.16 -13.76
C ASP A 205 -40.36 49.59 -13.39
N ILE A 206 -41.26 48.64 -13.10
CA ILE A 206 -42.61 48.94 -12.59
C ILE A 206 -42.52 49.71 -11.26
N THR A 207 -41.73 49.23 -10.31
CA THR A 207 -41.60 49.85 -8.98
C THR A 207 -40.98 51.25 -9.06
N VAL A 208 -40.00 51.44 -9.93
CA VAL A 208 -39.36 52.74 -10.18
C VAL A 208 -40.35 53.68 -10.86
N GLY A 209 -41.09 53.21 -11.86
CA GLY A 209 -42.15 53.97 -12.54
C GLY A 209 -43.21 54.48 -11.56
N GLU A 210 -43.76 53.60 -10.71
CA GLU A 210 -44.73 53.96 -9.67
C GLU A 210 -44.17 55.02 -8.69
N ARG A 211 -42.89 54.90 -8.31
CA ARG A 211 -42.24 55.88 -7.42
C ARG A 211 -42.01 57.22 -8.09
N ILE A 212 -41.65 57.23 -9.37
CA ILE A 212 -41.49 58.46 -10.16
C ILE A 212 -42.85 59.18 -10.25
N GLU A 213 -43.91 58.47 -10.63
CA GLU A 213 -45.26 59.07 -10.69
C GLU A 213 -45.71 59.64 -9.34
N HIS A 214 -45.48 58.90 -8.25
CA HIS A 214 -45.80 59.39 -6.91
C HIS A 214 -44.99 60.64 -6.56
N PHE A 215 -43.71 60.68 -6.94
CA PHE A 215 -42.85 61.84 -6.73
C PHE A 215 -43.32 63.05 -7.54
N GLU A 216 -43.68 62.86 -8.82
CA GLU A 216 -44.24 63.90 -9.68
C GLU A 216 -45.54 64.48 -9.11
N ARG A 217 -46.48 63.63 -8.68
CA ARG A 217 -47.71 64.09 -8.03
C ARG A 217 -47.42 64.95 -6.80
N ARG A 218 -46.48 64.50 -5.95
CA ARG A 218 -46.08 65.25 -4.74
C ARG A 218 -45.38 66.57 -5.10
N PHE A 219 -44.57 66.57 -6.15
CA PHE A 219 -43.91 67.77 -6.64
C PHE A 219 -44.92 68.79 -7.18
N SER A 220 -45.89 68.36 -7.99
CA SER A 220 -46.99 69.22 -8.45
C SER A 220 -47.80 69.81 -7.29
N GLN A 221 -48.12 69.01 -6.27
CA GLN A 221 -48.79 69.51 -5.06
C GLN A 221 -47.96 70.56 -4.31
N LEU A 222 -46.66 70.36 -4.20
CA LEU A 222 -45.75 71.34 -3.60
C LEU A 222 -45.69 72.63 -4.42
N GLN A 223 -45.69 72.52 -5.76
CA GLN A 223 -45.70 73.67 -6.65
C GLN A 223 -47.00 74.48 -6.50
N THR A 224 -48.16 73.81 -6.43
CA THR A 224 -49.46 74.46 -6.16
C THR A 224 -49.45 75.17 -4.81
N ARG A 225 -48.99 74.51 -3.74
CA ARG A 225 -48.85 75.17 -2.43
C ARG A 225 -47.92 76.38 -2.48
N ASN A 226 -46.82 76.30 -3.23
CA ASN A 226 -45.90 77.41 -3.36
C ASN A 226 -46.56 78.60 -4.09
N THR A 227 -47.37 78.33 -5.12
CA THR A 227 -48.17 79.37 -5.77
C THR A 227 -49.20 79.98 -4.83
N GLU A 228 -49.91 79.18 -4.02
CA GLU A 228 -50.88 79.66 -3.02
C GLU A 228 -50.21 80.56 -1.96
N ILE A 229 -49.03 80.16 -1.47
CA ILE A 229 -48.23 80.97 -0.55
C ILE A 229 -47.81 82.28 -1.21
N THR A 230 -47.35 82.23 -2.46
CA THR A 230 -46.95 83.44 -3.20
C THR A 230 -48.13 84.38 -3.38
N THR A 231 -49.32 83.89 -3.74
CA THR A 231 -50.54 84.70 -3.85
C THR A 231 -50.96 85.28 -2.49
N SER A 232 -50.80 84.51 -1.41
CA SER A 232 -51.07 85.00 -0.06
C SER A 232 -50.11 86.12 0.33
N ILE A 233 -48.83 86.01 -0.03
CA ILE A 233 -47.83 87.07 0.17
C ILE A 233 -48.22 88.32 -0.62
N THR A 234 -48.56 88.20 -1.91
CA THR A 234 -48.94 89.37 -2.72
C THR A 234 -50.22 90.04 -2.20
N ASN A 235 -51.18 89.26 -1.68
CA ASN A 235 -52.38 89.81 -1.06
C ASN A 235 -52.04 90.57 0.23
N ILE A 236 -51.15 90.02 1.07
CA ILE A 236 -50.65 90.71 2.27
C ILE A 236 -49.90 92.00 1.87
N GLU A 237 -49.05 91.98 0.85
CA GLU A 237 -48.35 93.16 0.34
C GLU A 237 -49.33 94.23 -0.16
N SER A 238 -50.40 93.82 -0.85
CA SER A 238 -51.46 94.73 -1.28
C SER A 238 -52.20 95.34 -0.10
N SER A 239 -52.61 94.53 0.89
CA SER A 239 -53.29 95.02 2.10
C SER A 239 -52.39 95.94 2.93
N ILE A 240 -51.09 95.65 3.01
CA ILE A 240 -50.10 96.54 3.64
C ILE A 240 -50.00 97.85 2.84
N SER A 241 -49.95 97.79 1.52
CA SER A 241 -49.87 98.99 0.66
C SER A 241 -51.12 99.86 0.79
N GLU A 242 -52.30 99.24 0.87
CA GLU A 242 -53.58 99.91 1.10
C GLU A 242 -53.61 100.56 2.50
N ALA A 243 -53.23 99.83 3.55
CA ALA A 243 -53.12 100.38 4.91
C ALA A 243 -52.08 101.52 5.00
N ILE A 244 -50.97 101.43 4.26
CA ILE A 244 -49.99 102.51 4.14
C ILE A 244 -50.60 103.71 3.41
N SER A 245 -51.41 103.50 2.36
CA SER A 245 -52.10 104.59 1.65
C SER A 245 -53.15 105.27 2.53
N GLU A 246 -53.98 104.51 3.24
CA GLU A 246 -54.97 105.03 4.19
C GLU A 246 -54.29 105.78 5.33
N SER A 247 -53.21 105.22 5.87
CA SER A 247 -52.37 105.89 6.87
C SER A 247 -51.77 107.17 6.31
N LYS A 248 -51.26 107.15 5.07
CA LYS A 248 -50.71 108.32 4.38
C LYS A 248 -51.76 109.40 4.14
N ASP A 249 -53.00 109.04 3.80
CA ASP A 249 -54.10 109.98 3.58
C ASP A 249 -54.61 110.57 4.90
N SER A 250 -54.65 109.77 5.98
CA SER A 250 -54.90 110.26 7.34
C SER A 250 -53.79 111.23 7.77
N ILE A 251 -52.52 110.86 7.56
CA ILE A 251 -51.36 111.71 7.84
C ILE A 251 -51.39 112.96 6.97
N LEU A 252 -51.77 112.89 5.70
CA LEU A 252 -51.92 114.05 4.81
C LEU A 252 -53.02 114.99 5.30
N LYS A 253 -54.14 114.45 5.77
CA LYS A 253 -55.24 115.22 6.36
C LYS A 253 -54.84 115.92 7.66
N ASP A 254 -54.02 115.26 8.47
CA ASP A 254 -53.43 115.83 9.68
C ASP A 254 -52.33 116.86 9.33
N VAL A 255 -51.54 116.62 8.28
CA VAL A 255 -50.53 117.54 7.73
C VAL A 255 -51.18 118.78 7.13
N TYR A 256 -52.33 118.69 6.45
CA TYR A 256 -53.07 119.86 5.96
C TYR A 256 -53.66 120.70 7.09
N LYS A 257 -54.03 120.09 8.23
CA LYS A 257 -54.37 120.84 9.45
C LYS A 257 -53.16 121.51 10.09
N LEU A 258 -51.99 120.88 10.03
CA LEU A 258 -50.73 121.42 10.55
C LEU A 258 -50.06 122.44 9.61
N GLN A 259 -50.46 122.48 8.33
CA GLN A 259 -49.92 123.42 7.33
C GLN A 259 -50.36 124.87 7.58
N ASP A 260 -51.49 125.09 8.26
CA ASP A 260 -51.89 126.42 8.76
C ASP A 260 -51.06 126.88 9.98
N GLU A 261 -50.34 125.97 10.65
CA GLU A 261 -49.50 126.28 11.82
C GLU A 261 -47.98 126.34 11.48
N ALA A 262 -47.58 125.97 10.24
CA ALA A 262 -46.19 125.66 9.89
C ALA A 262 -45.38 126.79 9.21
N GLN A 263 -45.67 128.07 9.44
CA GLN A 263 -44.74 129.14 9.04
C GLN A 263 -43.51 129.28 9.98
N LEU A 264 -43.46 128.56 11.11
CA LEU A 264 -42.42 128.72 12.13
C LEU A 264 -41.46 127.51 12.32
N LEU A 265 -41.70 126.36 11.68
CA LEU A 265 -40.99 125.09 12.00
C LEU A 265 -40.07 124.53 10.90
N LYS A 266 -39.52 125.39 10.05
CA LYS A 266 -38.56 124.99 9.01
C LYS A 266 -37.22 124.46 9.56
N ILE A 267 -36.97 124.63 10.86
CA ILE A 267 -35.74 124.20 11.55
C ILE A 267 -35.86 122.76 12.10
N GLU A 268 -37.06 122.26 12.43
CA GLU A 268 -37.23 120.90 12.98
C GLU A 268 -37.16 119.77 11.93
N ILE A 269 -37.49 120.08 10.67
CA ILE A 269 -37.52 119.09 9.57
C ILE A 269 -36.11 118.54 9.27
N SER A 270 -35.05 119.32 9.50
CA SER A 270 -33.66 118.85 9.37
C SER A 270 -33.27 117.81 10.43
N ASN A 271 -33.91 117.87 11.61
CA ASN A 271 -33.67 116.90 12.69
C ASN A 271 -34.51 115.63 12.51
N ALA A 272 -35.74 115.73 12.01
CA ALA A 272 -36.60 114.57 11.71
C ALA A 272 -36.03 113.68 10.59
N SER A 273 -35.46 114.27 9.53
CA SER A 273 -34.80 113.51 8.46
C SER A 273 -33.58 112.71 8.97
N LYS A 274 -32.79 113.30 9.88
CA LYS A 274 -31.68 112.59 10.55
C LYS A 274 -32.17 111.47 11.47
N GLN A 275 -33.34 111.62 12.08
CA GLN A 275 -33.94 110.57 12.92
C GLN A 275 -34.45 109.39 12.06
N LEU A 276 -35.11 109.68 10.94
CA LEU A 276 -35.62 108.65 10.02
C LEU A 276 -34.48 107.83 9.39
N THR A 277 -33.36 108.47 9.09
CA THR A 277 -32.16 107.78 8.58
C THR A 277 -31.51 106.87 9.64
N ARG A 278 -31.64 107.21 10.93
CA ARG A 278 -31.20 106.36 12.03
C ARG A 278 -32.13 105.18 12.23
N GLU A 279 -33.44 105.39 12.16
CA GLU A 279 -34.44 104.30 12.27
C GLU A 279 -34.32 103.29 11.14
N LEU A 280 -34.01 103.75 9.92
CA LEU A 280 -33.80 102.88 8.77
C LEU A 280 -32.51 102.05 8.91
N LYS A 281 -31.43 102.65 9.45
CA LYS A 281 -30.20 101.92 9.81
C LYS A 281 -30.44 100.88 10.92
N ILE A 282 -31.25 101.23 11.92
CA ILE A 282 -31.62 100.31 13.01
C ILE A 282 -32.46 99.15 12.45
N ALA A 283 -33.37 99.41 11.52
CA ALA A 283 -34.17 98.38 10.87
C ALA A 283 -33.31 97.46 9.97
N GLU A 284 -32.32 98.00 9.26
CA GLU A 284 -31.38 97.24 8.44
C GLU A 284 -30.49 96.32 9.30
N GLU A 285 -29.95 96.82 10.40
CA GLU A 285 -29.17 96.02 11.37
C GLU A 285 -30.04 94.92 12.00
N LYS A 286 -31.28 95.24 12.38
CA LYS A 286 -32.23 94.26 12.95
C LYS A 286 -32.64 93.17 11.94
N ALA A 287 -32.69 93.50 10.65
CA ALA A 287 -32.92 92.52 9.59
C ALA A 287 -31.69 91.62 9.36
N LYS A 288 -30.48 92.19 9.39
CA LYS A 288 -29.23 91.40 9.33
C LYS A 288 -29.11 90.44 10.51
N GLU A 289 -29.45 90.88 11.72
CA GLU A 289 -29.46 90.04 12.92
C GLU A 289 -30.39 88.83 12.76
N LYS A 290 -31.62 89.05 12.29
CA LYS A 290 -32.59 87.95 12.06
C LYS A 290 -32.13 86.96 10.99
N ILE A 291 -31.46 87.44 9.93
CA ILE A 291 -30.91 86.56 8.88
C ILE A 291 -29.76 85.72 9.44
N VAL A 292 -28.87 86.32 10.23
CA VAL A 292 -27.76 85.61 10.89
C VAL A 292 -28.30 84.58 11.89
N GLU A 293 -29.35 84.91 12.62
CA GLU A 293 -30.03 83.99 13.55
C GLU A 293 -30.63 82.78 12.81
N ALA A 294 -31.36 83.02 11.71
CA ALA A 294 -31.93 81.96 10.87
C ALA A 294 -30.85 81.05 10.24
N ILE A 295 -29.74 81.62 9.75
CA ILE A 295 -28.61 80.86 9.20
C ILE A 295 -27.95 80.00 10.29
N ASN A 296 -27.77 80.55 11.49
CA ASN A 296 -27.20 79.80 12.61
C ASN A 296 -28.11 78.65 13.06
N GLU A 297 -29.42 78.84 13.00
CA GLU A 297 -30.41 77.81 13.31
C GLU A 297 -30.37 76.67 12.28
N GLU A 298 -30.27 76.97 10.98
CA GLU A 298 -30.06 75.96 9.94
C GLU A 298 -28.73 75.21 10.12
N ILE A 299 -27.63 75.91 10.43
CA ILE A 299 -26.33 75.28 10.69
C ILE A 299 -26.42 74.33 11.89
N ALA A 300 -27.16 74.70 12.94
CA ALA A 300 -27.39 73.85 14.09
C ALA A 300 -28.20 72.59 13.74
N GLN A 301 -29.24 72.73 12.91
CA GLN A 301 -29.99 71.58 12.39
C GLN A 301 -29.10 70.66 11.54
N TYR A 302 -28.26 71.22 10.67
CA TYR A 302 -27.34 70.45 9.83
C TYR A 302 -26.30 69.68 10.65
N LYS A 303 -25.75 70.30 11.71
CA LYS A 303 -24.86 69.62 12.66
C LYS A 303 -25.56 68.44 13.34
N LYS A 304 -26.81 68.62 13.78
CA LYS A 304 -27.61 67.57 14.42
C LYS A 304 -27.87 66.39 13.47
N VAL A 305 -28.21 66.67 12.21
CA VAL A 305 -28.40 65.64 11.18
C VAL A 305 -27.10 64.89 10.92
N LYS A 306 -25.96 65.59 10.80
CA LYS A 306 -24.64 64.99 10.61
C LYS A 306 -24.25 64.07 11.78
N GLU A 307 -24.54 64.47 13.01
CA GLU A 307 -24.27 63.66 14.20
C GLU A 307 -25.12 62.38 14.23
N LEU A 308 -26.43 62.49 13.93
CA LEU A 308 -27.31 61.33 13.80
C LEU A 308 -26.85 60.39 12.68
N LEU A 309 -26.41 60.93 11.54
CA LEU A 309 -25.89 60.15 10.43
C LEU A 309 -24.62 59.38 10.84
N ASN A 310 -23.70 60.03 11.55
CA ASN A 310 -22.50 59.37 12.09
C ASN A 310 -22.85 58.24 13.06
N ILE A 311 -23.81 58.45 13.96
CA ILE A 311 -24.29 57.40 14.88
C ILE A 311 -24.87 56.22 14.10
N GLN A 312 -25.65 56.47 13.05
CA GLN A 312 -26.22 55.42 12.21
C GLN A 312 -25.15 54.67 11.40
N VAL A 313 -24.20 55.37 10.81
CA VAL A 313 -23.07 54.75 10.10
C VAL A 313 -22.25 53.88 11.05
N THR A 314 -21.99 54.35 12.26
CA THR A 314 -21.24 53.58 13.27
C THR A 314 -22.02 52.30 13.66
N ARG A 315 -23.33 52.42 13.91
CA ARG A 315 -24.19 51.24 14.17
C ARG A 315 -24.25 50.28 12.99
N ALA A 316 -24.37 50.78 11.76
CA ALA A 316 -24.37 49.95 10.57
C ALA A 316 -23.03 49.20 10.41
N THR A 317 -21.91 49.86 10.71
CA THR A 317 -20.58 49.25 10.68
C THR A 317 -20.45 48.13 11.72
N ASP A 318 -20.98 48.32 12.93
CA ASP A 318 -21.02 47.29 13.96
C ASP A 318 -21.97 46.13 13.61
N ILE A 319 -23.14 46.42 13.03
CA ILE A 319 -24.08 45.39 12.57
C ILE A 319 -23.46 44.55 11.45
N VAL A 320 -22.84 45.18 10.44
CA VAL A 320 -22.16 44.45 9.35
C VAL A 320 -20.97 43.65 9.89
N GLY A 321 -20.21 44.22 10.82
CA GLY A 321 -19.09 43.55 11.47
C GLY A 321 -19.52 42.33 12.30
N THR A 322 -20.65 42.41 13.01
CA THR A 322 -21.20 41.29 13.79
C THR A 322 -21.84 40.23 12.88
N LEU A 323 -22.57 40.63 11.82
CA LEU A 323 -23.13 39.71 10.84
C LEU A 323 -22.03 38.92 10.11
N SER A 324 -20.99 39.60 9.63
CA SER A 324 -19.87 38.98 8.93
C SER A 324 -19.16 37.94 9.80
N LYS A 325 -18.88 38.26 11.06
CA LYS A 325 -18.26 37.32 12.01
C LYS A 325 -19.15 36.12 12.33
N LYS A 326 -20.45 36.35 12.53
CA LYS A 326 -21.42 35.28 12.81
C LYS A 326 -21.60 34.36 11.59
N ALA A 327 -21.62 34.94 10.38
CA ALA A 327 -21.67 34.19 9.13
C ALA A 327 -20.41 33.33 8.94
N MET A 328 -19.21 33.88 9.13
CA MET A 328 -17.96 33.10 9.03
C MET A 328 -17.87 31.99 10.09
N ALA A 329 -18.24 32.28 11.34
CA ALA A 329 -18.26 31.25 12.38
C ALA A 329 -19.23 30.12 12.03
N HIS A 330 -20.40 30.47 11.49
CA HIS A 330 -21.40 29.49 11.03
C HIS A 330 -20.89 28.66 9.85
N GLU A 331 -20.23 29.29 8.87
CA GLU A 331 -19.66 28.60 7.72
C GLU A 331 -18.58 27.58 8.12
N HIS A 332 -17.69 27.93 9.05
CA HIS A 332 -16.71 26.98 9.58
C HIS A 332 -17.35 25.82 10.33
N ILE A 333 -18.47 26.04 11.04
CA ILE A 333 -19.23 24.95 11.69
C ILE A 333 -19.89 24.05 10.65
N ILE A 334 -20.47 24.61 9.59
CA ILE A 334 -21.03 23.82 8.47
C ILE A 334 -19.93 23.00 7.81
N GLN A 335 -18.76 23.60 7.56
CA GLN A 335 -17.62 22.92 6.97
C GLN A 335 -17.12 21.79 7.87
N ALA A 336 -16.99 22.03 9.18
CA ALA A 336 -16.65 20.99 10.16
C ALA A 336 -17.66 19.83 10.10
N ASN A 337 -18.96 20.10 10.03
CA ASN A 337 -19.98 19.05 9.91
C ASN A 337 -19.88 18.27 8.59
N ARG A 338 -19.48 18.91 7.49
CA ARG A 338 -19.20 18.21 6.22
C ARG A 338 -17.99 17.29 6.35
N GLU A 339 -16.89 17.79 6.89
CA GLU A 339 -15.67 17.00 7.12
C GLU A 339 -15.93 15.82 8.06
N PHE A 340 -16.76 16.00 9.10
CA PHE A 340 -17.19 14.93 10.00
C PHE A 340 -17.96 13.82 9.27
N LYS A 341 -18.89 14.18 8.38
CA LYS A 341 -19.61 13.20 7.55
C LYS A 341 -18.67 12.43 6.63
N THR A 342 -17.74 13.13 5.98
CA THR A 342 -16.74 12.51 5.11
C THR A 342 -15.83 11.57 5.91
N PHE A 343 -15.40 11.97 7.11
CA PHE A 343 -14.68 11.13 8.06
C PHE A 343 -15.45 9.84 8.38
N LEU A 344 -16.73 9.94 8.73
CA LEU A 344 -17.56 8.79 9.09
C LEU A 344 -17.67 7.79 7.92
N VAL A 345 -17.90 8.30 6.70
CA VAL A 345 -17.98 7.47 5.49
C VAL A 345 -16.67 6.72 5.24
N HIS A 346 -15.53 7.41 5.30
CA HIS A 346 -14.21 6.80 5.11
C HIS A 346 -13.88 5.80 6.21
N GLN A 347 -14.25 6.09 7.47
CA GLN A 347 -14.03 5.17 8.58
C GLN A 347 -14.85 3.88 8.41
N ILE A 348 -16.14 4.00 8.08
CA ILE A 348 -17.02 2.83 7.86
C ILE A 348 -16.50 2.01 6.69
N LEU A 349 -16.16 2.62 5.56
CA LEU A 349 -15.57 1.93 4.41
C LEU A 349 -14.27 1.22 4.79
N GLY A 350 -13.36 1.90 5.49
CA GLY A 350 -12.10 1.31 5.96
C GLY A 350 -12.31 0.07 6.83
N VAL A 351 -13.26 0.12 7.78
CA VAL A 351 -13.62 -1.01 8.65
C VAL A 351 -14.25 -2.15 7.85
N ILE A 352 -15.13 -1.85 6.89
CA ILE A 352 -15.75 -2.88 6.02
C ILE A 352 -14.68 -3.61 5.20
N PHE A 353 -13.71 -2.88 4.62
CA PHE A 353 -12.61 -3.48 3.87
C PHE A 353 -11.73 -4.37 4.76
N LEU A 354 -11.41 -3.93 5.98
CA LEU A 354 -10.63 -4.74 6.92
C LEU A 354 -11.38 -5.99 7.39
N LEU A 355 -12.68 -5.87 7.70
CA LEU A 355 -13.52 -7.03 8.03
C LEU A 355 -13.62 -8.00 6.86
N GLY A 356 -13.76 -7.47 5.63
CA GLY A 356 -13.70 -8.25 4.40
C GLY A 356 -12.37 -8.98 4.26
N ALA A 357 -11.24 -8.33 4.58
CA ALA A 357 -9.92 -8.96 4.55
C ALA A 357 -9.74 -10.05 5.60
N VAL A 358 -10.27 -9.85 6.80
CA VAL A 358 -10.29 -10.89 7.85
C VAL A 358 -11.16 -12.07 7.42
N ALA A 359 -12.37 -11.82 6.92
CA ALA A 359 -13.26 -12.87 6.42
C ALA A 359 -12.62 -13.64 5.24
N MET A 360 -11.98 -12.92 4.31
CA MET A 360 -11.25 -13.51 3.19
C MET A 360 -10.02 -14.30 3.66
N SER A 361 -9.32 -13.83 4.68
CA SER A 361 -8.20 -14.55 5.29
C SER A 361 -8.68 -15.87 5.91
N ILE A 362 -9.74 -15.83 6.71
CA ILE A 362 -10.36 -17.04 7.27
C ILE A 362 -10.78 -17.99 6.16
N ALA A 363 -11.38 -17.48 5.08
CA ALA A 363 -11.78 -18.28 3.93
C ALA A 363 -10.59 -18.95 3.24
N ILE A 364 -9.51 -18.20 3.02
CA ILE A 364 -8.27 -18.70 2.43
C ILE A 364 -7.64 -19.77 3.33
N PHE A 365 -7.55 -19.55 4.64
CA PHE A 365 -6.91 -20.48 5.57
C PHE A 365 -7.86 -21.56 6.13
N SER A 366 -9.12 -21.59 5.69
CA SER A 366 -10.15 -22.51 6.16
C SER A 366 -9.74 -23.99 6.04
N ASN A 367 -9.15 -24.37 4.89
CA ASN A 367 -8.60 -25.72 4.68
C ASN A 367 -7.47 -26.06 5.66
N SER A 368 -6.63 -25.09 6.03
CA SER A 368 -5.55 -25.30 7.01
C SER A 368 -6.08 -25.38 8.44
N LEU A 369 -7.24 -24.77 8.72
CA LEU A 369 -7.91 -24.79 10.02
C LEU A 369 -8.91 -25.96 10.17
N GLY A 370 -9.14 -26.74 9.11
CA GLY A 370 -10.15 -27.80 9.08
C GLY A 370 -11.59 -27.27 9.15
N ILE A 371 -11.82 -25.98 8.88
CA ILE A 371 -13.14 -25.36 8.89
C ILE A 371 -13.69 -25.44 7.47
N ASN A 372 -14.75 -26.23 7.25
CA ASN A 372 -15.39 -26.29 5.94
C ASN A 372 -16.43 -25.16 5.84
N VAL A 373 -16.21 -24.19 4.96
CA VAL A 373 -17.11 -23.03 4.76
C VAL A 373 -17.82 -23.17 3.41
N PRO A 374 -19.06 -23.71 3.36
CA PRO A 374 -19.68 -24.17 2.12
C PRO A 374 -19.88 -23.07 1.06
N TRP A 375 -20.16 -21.84 1.50
CA TRP A 375 -20.43 -20.70 0.62
C TRP A 375 -19.18 -20.08 -0.02
N LEU A 376 -17.98 -20.48 0.41
CA LEU A 376 -16.69 -20.05 -0.15
C LEU A 376 -15.98 -21.14 -0.97
N SER A 377 -16.60 -22.30 -1.10
CA SER A 377 -16.07 -23.44 -1.87
C SER A 377 -15.74 -23.08 -3.32
N TRP A 378 -16.48 -22.14 -3.92
CA TRP A 378 -16.24 -21.64 -5.29
C TRP A 378 -14.92 -20.90 -5.47
N LEU A 379 -14.37 -20.31 -4.41
CA LEU A 379 -13.15 -19.50 -4.45
C LEU A 379 -11.91 -20.33 -4.07
N VAL A 380 -12.12 -21.45 -3.38
CA VAL A 380 -11.07 -22.36 -2.90
C VAL A 380 -11.12 -23.72 -3.63
N SER A 381 -11.89 -23.85 -4.71
CA SER A 381 -11.91 -25.06 -5.54
C SER A 381 -10.55 -25.25 -6.22
N VAL A 382 -9.64 -25.88 -5.47
CA VAL A 382 -8.48 -26.54 -6.05
C VAL A 382 -9.06 -27.56 -7.03
N PRO A 383 -8.61 -27.59 -8.30
CA PRO A 383 -8.90 -28.72 -9.15
C PRO A 383 -8.28 -29.93 -8.46
N THR A 384 -9.10 -30.65 -7.68
CA THR A 384 -8.75 -31.96 -7.15
C THR A 384 -8.43 -32.80 -8.36
N GLN A 385 -7.13 -33.05 -8.57
CA GLN A 385 -6.66 -33.94 -9.61
C GLN A 385 -7.46 -35.22 -9.48
N THR A 386 -8.24 -35.47 -10.52
CA THR A 386 -9.01 -36.69 -10.72
C THR A 386 -8.07 -37.87 -10.52
N VAL A 387 -8.45 -38.74 -9.60
CA VAL A 387 -7.87 -40.04 -9.26
C VAL A 387 -7.11 -40.64 -10.45
N ILE A 388 -5.77 -40.67 -10.34
CA ILE A 388 -4.92 -41.41 -11.28
C ILE A 388 -4.87 -42.87 -10.80
N ASP A 389 -5.10 -43.75 -11.77
CA ASP A 389 -5.01 -45.21 -11.74
C ASP A 389 -3.80 -45.74 -10.90
N PRO A 390 -3.98 -46.74 -10.01
CA PRO A 390 -2.94 -47.21 -9.08
C PRO A 390 -1.74 -47.97 -9.71
N THR A 391 -1.54 -47.93 -11.03
CA THR A 391 -0.49 -48.72 -11.71
C THR A 391 0.79 -47.95 -12.08
N THR A 392 0.81 -46.62 -11.90
CA THR A 392 1.99 -45.75 -12.17
C THR A 392 2.61 -45.14 -10.91
N GLU A 393 2.51 -45.85 -9.78
CA GLU A 393 2.73 -45.31 -8.42
C GLU A 393 4.21 -45.07 -8.03
N LYS A 394 5.19 -45.70 -8.70
CA LYS A 394 6.60 -45.66 -8.24
C LYS A 394 7.51 -44.63 -8.89
N ILE A 395 7.18 -44.10 -10.07
CA ILE A 395 8.07 -43.16 -10.80
C ILE A 395 7.60 -41.70 -10.66
N ILE A 396 6.31 -41.47 -10.41
CA ILE A 396 5.72 -40.13 -10.28
C ILE A 396 5.88 -39.57 -8.85
N ALA A 397 6.04 -40.44 -7.84
CA ALA A 397 6.14 -40.03 -6.44
C ALA A 397 7.34 -39.12 -6.13
N THR A 398 8.48 -39.30 -6.83
CA THR A 398 9.68 -38.46 -6.64
C THR A 398 9.62 -37.14 -7.41
N THR A 399 8.94 -37.10 -8.56
CA THR A 399 8.81 -35.87 -9.37
C THR A 399 7.75 -34.93 -8.80
N ASN A 400 6.68 -35.46 -8.21
CA ASN A 400 5.67 -34.68 -7.51
C ASN A 400 6.17 -34.12 -6.16
N LEU A 401 7.18 -34.75 -5.53
CA LEU A 401 7.72 -34.30 -4.24
C LEU A 401 8.45 -32.95 -4.38
N LEU A 402 9.27 -32.79 -5.42
CA LEU A 402 10.01 -31.55 -5.71
C LEU A 402 9.11 -30.45 -6.31
N ALA A 403 8.13 -30.81 -7.15
CA ALA A 403 7.14 -29.86 -7.65
C ALA A 403 6.18 -29.36 -6.55
N SER A 404 5.96 -30.16 -5.49
CA SER A 404 5.06 -29.79 -4.38
C SER A 404 5.61 -28.67 -3.49
N GLU A 405 6.92 -28.57 -3.30
CA GLU A 405 7.52 -27.49 -2.49
C GLU A 405 7.44 -26.14 -3.20
N GLU A 406 7.76 -26.08 -4.49
CA GLU A 406 7.64 -24.84 -5.27
C GLU A 406 6.18 -24.41 -5.44
N ALA A 407 5.27 -25.36 -5.73
CA ALA A 407 3.84 -25.09 -5.83
C ALA A 407 3.24 -24.60 -4.50
N GLY A 408 3.68 -25.17 -3.37
CA GLY A 408 3.26 -24.74 -2.04
C GLY A 408 3.67 -23.30 -1.73
N SER A 409 4.91 -22.93 -2.04
CA SER A 409 5.40 -21.57 -1.81
C SER A 409 4.68 -20.53 -2.67
N LEU A 410 4.49 -20.82 -3.98
CA LEU A 410 3.84 -19.92 -4.92
C LEU A 410 2.38 -19.66 -4.52
N TRP A 411 1.71 -20.69 -4.03
CA TRP A 411 0.33 -20.59 -3.58
C TRP A 411 0.20 -19.80 -2.28
N PHE A 412 1.16 -19.95 -1.35
CA PHE A 412 1.26 -19.11 -0.16
C PHE A 412 1.46 -17.63 -0.52
N PHE A 413 2.34 -17.33 -1.48
CA PHE A 413 2.54 -15.96 -1.97
C PHE A 413 1.29 -15.36 -2.62
N LYS A 414 0.55 -16.12 -3.43
CA LYS A 414 -0.72 -15.67 -4.02
C LYS A 414 -1.72 -15.28 -2.95
N ARG A 415 -1.84 -16.09 -1.89
CA ARG A 415 -2.74 -15.84 -0.74
C ARG A 415 -2.37 -14.57 0.02
N ILE A 416 -1.09 -14.40 0.34
CA ILE A 416 -0.59 -13.19 1.01
C ILE A 416 -0.81 -11.96 0.11
N SER A 417 -0.54 -12.06 -1.18
CA SER A 417 -0.72 -10.96 -2.14
C SER A 417 -2.17 -10.47 -2.19
N ILE A 418 -3.15 -11.40 -2.25
CA ILE A 418 -4.58 -11.06 -2.20
C ILE A 418 -4.92 -10.36 -0.88
N LEU A 419 -4.37 -10.83 0.25
CA LEU A 419 -4.62 -10.25 1.57
C LEU A 419 -4.05 -8.82 1.67
N ILE A 420 -2.86 -8.58 1.13
CA ILE A 420 -2.27 -7.22 1.02
C ILE A 420 -3.13 -6.33 0.10
N LEU A 421 -3.55 -6.86 -1.06
CA LEU A 421 -4.38 -6.14 -2.01
C LEU A 421 -5.73 -5.73 -1.41
N LEU A 422 -6.33 -6.59 -0.56
CA LEU A 422 -7.62 -6.31 0.08
C LEU A 422 -7.49 -5.37 1.30
N THR A 423 -6.37 -5.44 2.03
CA THR A 423 -6.12 -4.58 3.20
C THR A 423 -5.66 -3.18 2.83
N ALA A 424 -4.96 -3.01 1.71
CA ALA A 424 -4.41 -1.72 1.29
C ALA A 424 -5.49 -0.61 1.12
N PRO A 425 -6.64 -0.83 0.44
CA PRO A 425 -7.72 0.15 0.38
C PRO A 425 -8.30 0.48 1.77
N GLY A 426 -8.44 -0.52 2.64
CA GLY A 426 -8.94 -0.32 4.00
C GLY A 426 -8.05 0.62 4.82
N ILE A 427 -6.73 0.41 4.77
CA ILE A 427 -5.73 1.27 5.44
C ILE A 427 -5.75 2.67 4.83
N TYR A 428 -5.84 2.79 3.50
CA TYR A 428 -5.95 4.08 2.82
C TYR A 428 -7.17 4.88 3.31
N PHE A 429 -8.35 4.26 3.35
CA PHE A 429 -9.57 4.92 3.82
C PHE A 429 -9.47 5.35 5.29
N LEU A 430 -8.87 4.53 6.16
CA LEU A 430 -8.63 4.91 7.56
C LEU A 430 -7.66 6.09 7.70
N LYS A 431 -6.64 6.16 6.84
CA LYS A 431 -5.71 7.29 6.80
C LYS A 431 -6.40 8.57 6.36
N GLU A 432 -7.20 8.51 5.30
CA GLU A 432 -7.95 9.67 4.82
C GLU A 432 -9.02 10.09 5.84
N ALA A 433 -9.65 9.15 6.53
CA ALA A 433 -10.54 9.43 7.65
C ALA A 433 -9.84 10.24 8.75
N ALA A 434 -8.62 9.86 9.15
CA ALA A 434 -7.86 10.61 10.14
C ALA A 434 -7.53 12.05 9.68
N VAL A 435 -7.23 12.24 8.39
CA VAL A 435 -7.03 13.57 7.80
C VAL A 435 -8.30 14.41 7.91
N HIS A 436 -9.47 13.86 7.53
CA HIS A 436 -10.76 14.55 7.65
C HIS A 436 -11.12 14.88 9.10
N ARG A 437 -10.84 13.99 10.05
CA ARG A 437 -11.05 14.27 11.49
C ARG A 437 -10.15 15.39 12.00
N SER A 438 -8.91 15.46 11.54
CA SER A 438 -8.01 16.57 11.86
C SER A 438 -8.54 17.89 11.30
N LYS A 439 -9.02 17.90 10.06
CA LYS A 439 -9.64 19.09 9.42
C LYS A 439 -10.90 19.52 10.16
N GLU A 440 -11.78 18.60 10.52
CA GLU A 440 -12.98 18.86 11.32
C GLU A 440 -12.62 19.57 12.63
N ASN A 441 -11.68 19.03 13.41
CA ASN A 441 -11.25 19.63 14.67
C ASN A 441 -10.75 21.06 14.48
N VAL A 442 -9.96 21.33 13.43
CA VAL A 442 -9.46 22.67 13.14
C VAL A 442 -10.61 23.62 12.79
N TYR A 443 -11.53 23.23 11.90
CA TYR A 443 -12.66 24.07 11.53
C TYR A 443 -13.59 24.33 12.71
N ARG A 444 -13.81 23.32 13.56
CA ARG A 444 -14.65 23.44 14.75
C ARG A 444 -14.01 24.34 15.81
N GLN A 445 -12.70 24.20 16.04
CA GLN A 445 -11.95 25.13 16.90
C GLN A 445 -12.03 26.56 16.38
N ARG A 446 -11.82 26.77 15.07
CA ARG A 446 -11.94 28.10 14.44
C ARG A 446 -13.35 28.67 14.57
N GLY A 447 -14.37 27.87 14.32
CA GLY A 447 -15.78 28.29 14.48
C GLY A 447 -16.09 28.72 15.91
N VAL A 448 -15.65 27.94 16.90
CA VAL A 448 -15.82 28.25 18.33
C VAL A 448 -15.02 29.49 18.72
N GLN A 449 -13.76 29.60 18.29
CA GLN A 449 -12.91 30.77 18.58
C GLN A 449 -13.51 32.03 17.96
N LEU A 450 -13.94 32.02 16.70
CA LEU A 450 -14.59 33.17 16.05
C LEU A 450 -15.89 33.58 16.75
N ALA A 451 -16.66 32.60 17.23
CA ALA A 451 -17.86 32.87 18.02
C ALA A 451 -17.52 33.49 19.39
N ALA A 452 -16.44 33.06 20.05
CA ALA A 452 -16.02 33.52 21.37
C ALA A 452 -15.20 34.83 21.35
N ILE A 453 -14.54 35.16 20.24
CA ILE A 453 -13.71 36.37 20.09
C ILE A 453 -14.54 37.65 20.23
N ALA A 454 -15.77 37.67 19.72
CA ALA A 454 -16.61 38.87 19.76
C ALA A 454 -16.91 39.33 21.20
N PRO A 455 -17.43 38.48 22.11
CA PRO A 455 -17.63 38.88 23.50
C PRO A 455 -16.31 39.24 24.20
N TYR A 456 -15.23 38.47 23.97
CA TYR A 456 -13.93 38.75 24.60
C TYR A 456 -13.33 40.10 24.18
N LEU A 457 -13.40 40.46 22.89
CA LEU A 457 -12.91 41.74 22.41
C LEU A 457 -13.70 42.94 22.96
N ASN A 458 -14.96 42.75 23.33
CA ASN A 458 -15.80 43.83 23.86
C ASN A 458 -15.40 44.24 25.28
N GLU A 459 -14.80 43.33 26.05
CA GLU A 459 -14.33 43.57 27.43
C GLU A 459 -12.98 44.30 27.49
N LEU A 460 -12.21 44.27 26.40
CA LEU A 460 -10.87 44.86 26.32
C LEU A 460 -10.89 46.35 25.95
N GLU A 461 -9.88 47.09 26.40
CA GLU A 461 -9.68 48.49 26.03
C GLU A 461 -9.46 48.66 24.50
N PRO A 462 -9.85 49.81 23.92
CA PRO A 462 -9.82 50.01 22.46
C PRO A 462 -8.44 49.81 21.82
N CYS A 463 -7.36 50.14 22.55
CA CYS A 463 -5.99 50.05 22.06
C CYS A 463 -5.53 48.56 21.96
N GLU A 464 -5.76 47.78 23.01
CA GLU A 464 -5.43 46.34 23.05
C GLU A 464 -6.25 45.53 22.03
N ARG A 465 -7.50 45.96 21.80
CA ARG A 465 -8.42 45.35 20.83
C ARG A 465 -7.86 45.34 19.41
N GLN A 466 -7.11 46.37 19.00
CA GLN A 466 -6.47 46.39 17.67
C GLN A 466 -5.26 45.47 17.57
N GLY A 467 -4.45 45.37 18.64
CA GLY A 467 -3.32 44.45 18.72
C GLY A 467 -3.77 43.00 18.59
N ILE A 468 -4.74 42.60 19.42
CA ILE A 468 -5.30 41.25 19.41
C ILE A 468 -5.99 40.94 18.07
N LYS A 469 -6.68 41.91 17.44
CA LYS A 469 -7.23 41.75 16.09
C LYS A 469 -6.16 41.44 15.04
N LYS A 470 -5.00 42.09 15.08
CA LYS A 470 -3.89 41.81 14.15
C LYS A 470 -3.34 40.40 14.32
N ASP A 471 -3.14 39.97 15.56
CA ASP A 471 -2.63 38.62 15.84
C ASP A 471 -3.65 37.53 15.49
N LEU A 472 -4.93 37.79 15.74
CA LEU A 472 -6.03 36.93 15.30
C LEU A 472 -6.05 36.81 13.78
N VAL A 473 -6.04 37.93 13.04
CA VAL A 473 -5.99 37.91 11.58
C VAL A 473 -4.79 37.09 11.10
N LYS A 474 -3.61 37.28 11.69
CA LYS A 474 -2.43 36.49 11.34
C LYS A 474 -2.62 34.99 11.61
N THR A 475 -3.28 34.61 12.69
CA THR A 475 -3.49 33.21 13.08
C THR A 475 -4.59 32.54 12.24
N PHE A 476 -5.67 33.26 11.94
CA PHE A 476 -6.81 32.76 11.17
C PHE A 476 -6.55 32.69 9.66
N PHE A 477 -5.79 33.65 9.12
CA PHE A 477 -5.51 33.74 7.68
C PHE A 477 -4.13 33.22 7.28
N SER A 478 -3.24 32.88 8.22
CA SER A 478 -2.09 32.06 7.84
C SER A 478 -2.57 30.64 7.57
N PHE A 479 -2.32 30.17 6.35
CA PHE A 479 -2.59 28.78 5.95
C PHE A 479 -1.77 27.84 6.85
N HIS A 480 -2.35 27.43 7.97
CA HIS A 480 -1.82 26.33 8.76
C HIS A 480 -2.13 25.04 8.00
N ASP A 481 -1.25 24.67 7.06
CA ASP A 481 -1.13 23.32 6.52
C ASP A 481 -0.52 22.40 7.60
N GLY A 482 -1.12 22.41 8.79
CA GLY A 482 -0.79 21.48 9.85
C GLY A 482 -0.99 20.08 9.30
N LYS A 483 0.12 19.41 8.94
CA LYS A 483 0.11 18.00 8.53
C LYS A 483 -0.70 17.24 9.58
N ALA A 484 -1.77 16.59 9.16
CA ALA A 484 -2.64 15.84 10.05
C ALA A 484 -1.78 14.91 10.93
N ASP A 485 -2.07 14.85 12.22
CA ASP A 485 -1.35 13.95 13.14
C ASP A 485 -1.73 12.50 12.83
N THR A 486 -1.04 11.91 11.86
CA THR A 486 -1.27 10.52 11.43
C THR A 486 -0.51 9.52 12.31
N LYS A 487 0.06 9.93 13.45
CA LYS A 487 0.84 9.03 14.32
C LYS A 487 0.03 7.86 14.87
N ASN A 488 -1.28 8.03 15.02
CA ASN A 488 -2.17 6.98 15.52
C ASN A 488 -2.76 6.08 14.42
N VAL A 489 -2.49 6.37 13.14
CA VAL A 489 -2.89 5.48 12.04
C VAL A 489 -1.72 4.53 11.76
N PRO A 490 -1.94 3.20 11.78
CA PRO A 490 -0.90 2.23 11.46
C PRO A 490 -0.28 2.54 10.09
N ASP A 491 1.00 2.87 10.06
CA ASP A 491 1.73 3.11 8.82
C ASP A 491 2.28 1.78 8.33
N PHE A 492 1.40 0.99 7.69
CA PHE A 492 1.72 -0.35 7.23
C PHE A 492 3.00 -0.41 6.38
N LEU A 493 3.33 0.63 5.60
CA LEU A 493 4.58 0.67 4.83
C LEU A 493 5.80 0.81 5.74
N ARG A 494 5.69 1.59 6.81
CA ARG A 494 6.74 1.72 7.82
C ARG A 494 6.88 0.41 8.59
N ASP A 495 5.77 -0.18 9.03
CA ASP A 495 5.76 -1.43 9.78
C ASP A 495 6.27 -2.61 8.94
N LEU A 496 5.92 -2.65 7.65
CA LEU A 496 6.40 -3.66 6.70
C LEU A 496 7.88 -3.47 6.37
N LYS A 497 8.37 -2.22 6.33
CA LYS A 497 9.81 -1.92 6.19
C LYS A 497 10.61 -2.31 7.43
N GLU A 498 10.06 -2.09 8.62
CA GLU A 498 10.65 -2.53 9.88
C GLU A 498 10.64 -4.07 9.97
N THR A 499 9.55 -4.72 9.58
CA THR A 499 9.44 -6.18 9.52
C THR A 499 10.41 -6.78 8.49
N MET A 500 10.52 -6.21 7.28
CA MET A 500 11.52 -6.65 6.29
C MET A 500 12.96 -6.45 6.79
N LYS A 501 13.23 -5.40 7.58
CA LYS A 501 14.53 -5.23 8.24
C LYS A 501 14.80 -6.35 9.22
N ILE A 502 13.81 -6.73 10.03
CA ILE A 502 13.91 -7.84 10.98
C ILE A 502 14.17 -9.16 10.23
N VAL A 503 13.38 -9.46 9.19
CA VAL A 503 13.57 -10.67 8.36
C VAL A 503 14.96 -10.70 7.72
N ARG A 504 15.42 -9.60 7.11
CA ARG A 504 16.80 -9.51 6.59
C ARG A 504 17.87 -9.62 7.66
N SER A 505 17.59 -9.20 8.89
CA SER A 505 18.54 -9.34 10.00
C SER A 505 18.61 -10.77 10.52
N ILE A 506 17.51 -11.53 10.46
CA ILE A 506 17.46 -12.96 10.78
C ILE A 506 18.18 -13.77 9.70
N ASP A 507 17.99 -13.43 8.43
CA ASP A 507 18.67 -14.08 7.30
C ASP A 507 20.20 -13.88 7.34
N LYS A 508 20.65 -12.77 7.94
CA LYS A 508 22.08 -12.51 8.23
C LYS A 508 22.62 -13.27 9.44
N LEU A 509 21.75 -13.82 10.28
CA LEU A 509 22.12 -14.56 11.48
C LEU A 509 22.18 -16.08 11.26
N ASP A 510 21.84 -16.59 10.07
CA ASP A 510 21.96 -18.01 9.76
C ASP A 510 23.45 -18.46 9.84
N PRO A 511 23.82 -19.30 10.84
CA PRO A 511 25.19 -19.70 11.07
C PRO A 511 25.77 -20.55 9.93
N HIS A 512 24.93 -21.14 9.07
CA HIS A 512 25.41 -21.97 7.96
C HIS A 512 26.12 -21.16 6.86
N ASN A 513 25.82 -19.87 6.72
CA ASN A 513 26.48 -18.99 5.75
C ASN A 513 27.82 -18.42 6.25
N ARG A 514 28.07 -18.41 7.57
CA ARG A 514 29.39 -18.04 8.12
C ARG A 514 30.44 -19.12 7.89
N VAL A 515 30.06 -20.40 7.97
CA VAL A 515 30.99 -21.53 7.78
C VAL A 515 31.52 -21.60 6.34
N ARG A 516 30.72 -21.23 5.33
CA ARG A 516 31.18 -21.19 3.93
C ARG A 516 32.10 -20.01 3.60
N LYS A 517 31.95 -18.88 4.30
CA LYS A 517 32.81 -17.70 4.07
C LYS A 517 34.18 -17.84 4.74
N VAL A 518 34.27 -18.55 5.86
CA VAL A 518 35.55 -18.86 6.52
C VAL A 518 36.36 -19.89 5.73
N LYS A 519 35.73 -20.90 5.12
CA LYS A 519 36.46 -21.88 4.28
C LYS A 519 37.13 -21.25 3.05
N ARG A 520 36.51 -20.26 2.40
CA ARG A 520 37.11 -19.57 1.24
C ARG A 520 38.30 -18.69 1.59
N SER A 521 38.35 -18.09 2.79
CA SER A 521 39.53 -17.31 3.23
C SER A 521 40.72 -18.17 3.67
N THR A 522 40.52 -19.46 3.95
CA THR A 522 41.60 -20.43 4.26
C THR A 522 42.11 -21.19 3.03
N GLU A 523 41.47 -21.08 1.87
CA GLU A 523 41.96 -21.67 0.61
C GLU A 523 42.70 -20.65 -0.27
N GLU A 524 42.68 -19.36 0.09
CA GLU A 524 43.40 -18.26 -0.59
C GLU A 524 44.61 -17.73 0.22
N SER A 525 45.09 -18.47 1.22
CA SER A 525 46.37 -18.26 1.91
C SER A 525 47.11 -19.59 2.01
#